data_AF-A0A7Z0D9C6-F1
#
_entry.id   AF-A0A7Z0D9C6-F1
#
_cell.length_a   1.000
_cell.length_b   1.000
_cell.length_c   1.000
_cell.angle_alpha   90.00
_cell.angle_beta   90.00
_cell.angle_gamma   90.00
#
_symmetry.space_group_name_H-M   'P 1'
#
loop_
_entity.id
_entity.type
_entity.pdbx_description
1 polymer ?
#
loop_
_entity_poly.entity_id
_entity_poly.type
_entity_poly.pdbx_seq_one_letter_code
_entity_poly.pdbx_strand_id
1 'polypeptide(L)'
;MSDPDTTRTDAPGAWADADGPDAATLGRPRGIGALVTNIVTLIRTLLNDVLALGQAEMKPAAKHAGVAAGLFGAAAFFALNALTLLFVAGAFAIARLFGARFLVIAAGFAIMGVLLLVIAGILGAAGYFGQVKKIKGPEKTVAAMTRATESVQQAISRGVANARTHELAAKNFSDDPETYGYR
;
A
#
# COMPACT_ATOMS: atom_id res chain seq x y z
N MET A 1 -3.58 10.22 78.17
CA MET A 1 -2.43 10.75 77.40
C MET A 1 -3.01 11.79 76.47
N SER A 2 -2.47 13.00 76.54
CA SER A 2 -3.08 14.27 76.14
C SER A 2 -3.36 14.44 74.64
N ASP A 3 -4.46 15.17 74.39
CA ASP A 3 -4.93 15.91 73.20
C ASP A 3 -3.88 16.92 72.65
N PRO A 4 -4.16 17.80 71.66
CA PRO A 4 -4.69 17.68 70.28
C PRO A 4 -3.79 18.47 69.26
N ASP A 5 -4.23 18.57 67.99
CA ASP A 5 -4.07 19.72 67.05
C ASP A 5 -2.66 20.34 66.83
N THR A 6 -2.14 20.42 65.61
CA THR A 6 -2.16 21.62 64.75
C THR A 6 -1.31 21.23 63.53
N THR A 7 -1.72 21.31 62.27
CA THR A 7 -2.08 22.53 61.56
C THR A 7 -2.93 22.19 60.33
N ARG A 8 -4.24 22.43 60.43
CA ARG A 8 -4.94 23.08 59.33
C ARG A 8 -4.32 24.47 59.22
N THR A 9 -3.39 24.64 58.29
CA THR A 9 -2.99 25.95 57.78
C THR A 9 -3.81 26.25 56.53
N ASP A 10 -4.96 26.84 56.80
CA ASP A 10 -5.58 27.87 56.01
C ASP A 10 -4.58 29.02 55.74
N ALA A 11 -3.98 29.00 54.56
CA ALA A 11 -3.49 30.20 53.89
C ALA A 11 -3.82 30.10 52.39
N PRO A 12 -4.80 30.87 51.90
CA PRO A 12 -5.04 31.04 50.47
C PRO A 12 -3.96 31.96 49.91
N GLY A 13 -2.95 31.40 49.25
CA GLY A 13 -1.93 32.21 48.58
C GLY A 13 -0.58 31.53 48.46
N ALA A 14 -0.44 30.65 47.46
CA ALA A 14 0.86 30.24 46.91
C ALA A 14 0.76 29.48 45.57
N TRP A 15 -0.36 29.59 44.85
CA TRP A 15 -0.43 29.18 43.44
C TRP A 15 -0.91 30.32 42.53
N ALA A 16 -0.98 31.53 43.09
CA ALA A 16 -1.31 32.77 42.39
C ALA A 16 -0.14 33.33 41.56
N ASP A 17 1.03 32.68 41.53
CA ASP A 17 2.22 33.17 40.82
C ASP A 17 2.88 32.12 39.92
N ALA A 18 2.13 31.10 39.45
CA ALA A 18 2.57 30.25 38.34
C ALA A 18 1.94 30.67 37.00
N ASP A 19 1.58 31.94 36.87
CA ASP A 19 1.42 32.64 35.57
C ASP A 19 2.75 33.31 35.18
N GLY A 20 3.82 32.52 35.16
CA GLY A 20 4.99 32.80 34.32
C GLY A 20 4.73 32.22 32.93
N PRO A 21 4.68 33.03 31.85
CA PRO A 21 4.38 32.55 30.49
C PRO A 21 5.48 31.68 29.82
N ASP A 22 6.34 30.98 30.56
CA ASP A 22 7.68 30.66 30.07
C ASP A 22 8.28 29.26 30.36
N ALA A 23 7.57 28.29 30.95
CA ALA A 23 8.18 26.96 31.22
C ALA A 23 7.73 25.75 30.39
N ALA A 24 6.68 25.82 29.55
CA ALA A 24 6.27 24.66 28.74
C ALA A 24 5.66 24.97 27.36
N THR A 25 5.79 26.20 26.87
CA THR A 25 4.91 26.72 25.80
C THR A 25 5.58 27.38 24.62
N LEU A 26 6.91 27.26 24.48
CA LEU A 26 7.63 27.72 23.29
C LEU A 26 7.94 26.53 22.37
N GLY A 27 7.10 26.31 21.36
CA GLY A 27 7.43 25.44 20.23
C GLY A 27 6.28 24.61 19.66
N ARG A 28 5.12 24.53 20.31
CA ARG A 28 3.91 24.04 19.65
C ARG A 28 3.26 25.24 18.97
N PRO A 29 3.25 25.33 17.64
CA PRO A 29 2.52 26.41 17.00
C PRO A 29 1.07 26.30 17.49
N ARG A 30 0.50 27.41 17.97
CA ARG A 30 -0.92 27.47 18.32
C ARG A 30 -1.58 28.21 17.16
N GLY A 31 -2.49 27.53 16.47
CA GLY A 31 -3.13 28.04 15.27
C GLY A 31 -3.30 26.97 14.19
N ILE A 32 -4.09 27.29 13.17
CA ILE A 32 -4.45 26.39 12.05
C ILE A 32 -3.20 25.78 11.40
N GLY A 33 -2.10 26.54 11.27
CA GLY A 33 -0.83 26.06 10.71
C GLY A 33 -0.20 24.89 11.49
N ALA A 34 -0.42 24.82 12.80
CA ALA A 34 0.05 23.72 13.64
C ALA A 34 -0.79 22.45 13.49
N LEU A 35 -2.10 22.61 13.37
CA LEU A 35 -3.02 21.50 13.12
C LEU A 35 -2.73 20.87 11.76
N VAL A 36 -2.57 21.69 10.72
CA VAL A 36 -2.20 21.22 9.38
C VAL A 36 -0.87 20.48 9.41
N THR A 37 0.14 21.02 10.11
CA THR A 37 1.45 20.36 10.26
C THR A 37 1.36 19.02 10.99
N ASN A 38 0.54 18.92 12.04
CA ASN A 38 0.31 17.66 12.77
C ASN A 38 -0.44 16.62 11.91
N ILE A 39 -1.45 17.06 11.14
CA ILE A 39 -2.19 16.20 10.21
C ILE A 39 -1.27 15.67 9.12
N VAL A 40 -0.44 16.52 8.51
CA VAL A 40 0.55 16.12 7.51
C VAL A 40 1.55 15.11 8.08
N THR A 41 1.99 15.32 9.32
CA THR A 41 2.91 14.40 10.00
C THR A 41 2.25 13.03 10.28
N LEU A 42 0.98 13.02 10.70
CA LEU A 42 0.23 11.78 10.91
C LEU A 42 0.02 11.03 9.59
N ILE A 43 -0.33 11.73 8.51
CA ILE A 43 -0.48 11.14 7.17
C ILE A 43 0.83 10.51 6.70
N ARG A 44 1.97 11.17 6.91
CA ARG A 44 3.30 10.63 6.55
C ARG A 44 3.63 9.35 7.33
N THR A 45 3.26 9.30 8.60
CA THR A 45 3.50 8.12 9.44
C THR A 45 2.64 6.94 8.97
N LEU A 46 1.35 7.17 8.70
CA LEU A 46 0.45 6.16 8.15
C LEU A 46 0.88 5.67 6.76
N LEU A 47 1.35 6.57 5.89
CA LEU A 47 1.88 6.22 4.58
C LEU A 47 3.11 5.31 4.71
N ASN A 48 4.02 5.63 5.62
CA ASN A 48 5.19 4.80 5.89
C ASN A 48 4.78 3.42 6.43
N ASP A 49 3.75 3.33 7.27
CA ASP A 49 3.23 2.06 7.77
C ASP A 49 2.56 1.23 6.66
N VAL A 50 1.79 1.87 5.77
CA VAL A 50 1.20 1.23 4.59
C VAL A 50 2.28 0.71 3.65
N LEU A 51 3.34 1.48 3.43
CA LEU A 51 4.48 1.08 2.60
C LEU A 51 5.29 -0.04 3.24
N ALA A 52 5.55 0.02 4.55
CA ALA A 52 6.28 -1.02 5.28
C ALA A 52 5.51 -2.35 5.24
N LEU A 53 4.19 -2.29 5.46
CA LEU A 53 3.31 -3.46 5.42
C LEU A 53 3.18 -4.01 4.00
N GLY A 54 3.02 -3.12 3.01
CA GLY A 54 2.94 -3.48 1.60
C GLY A 54 4.23 -4.09 1.08
N GLN A 55 5.40 -3.57 1.47
CA GLN A 55 6.68 -4.18 1.12
C GLN A 55 6.83 -5.57 1.74
N ALA A 56 6.41 -5.77 2.99
CA ALA A 56 6.46 -7.07 3.64
C ALA A 56 5.58 -8.11 2.93
N GLU A 57 4.38 -7.71 2.48
CA GLU A 57 3.44 -8.57 1.75
C GLU A 57 3.85 -8.80 0.29
N MET A 58 4.53 -7.84 -0.32
CA MET A 58 5.04 -7.94 -1.70
C MET A 58 6.28 -8.83 -1.82
N LYS A 59 7.09 -9.01 -0.77
CA LYS A 59 8.28 -9.89 -0.79
C LYS A 59 7.97 -11.33 -1.26
N PRO A 60 7.02 -12.06 -0.66
CA PRO A 60 6.68 -13.40 -1.13
C PRO A 60 6.10 -13.40 -2.54
N ALA A 61 5.27 -12.41 -2.88
CA ALA A 61 4.73 -12.26 -4.23
C ALA A 61 5.85 -12.05 -5.27
N ALA A 62 6.82 -11.20 -4.97
CA ALA A 62 8.00 -10.96 -5.81
C ALA A 62 8.87 -12.21 -5.97
N LYS A 63 9.03 -13.01 -4.91
CA LYS A 63 9.75 -14.30 -4.99
C LYS A 63 9.03 -15.27 -5.93
N HIS A 64 7.72 -15.45 -5.77
CA HIS A 64 6.93 -16.32 -6.65
C HIS A 64 6.90 -15.81 -8.09
N ALA A 65 6.78 -14.50 -8.29
CA ALA A 65 6.87 -13.88 -9.60
C ALA A 65 8.24 -14.09 -10.25
N GLY A 66 9.34 -13.96 -9.50
CA GLY A 66 10.69 -14.22 -10.00
C GLY A 66 10.89 -15.68 -10.43
N VAL A 67 10.41 -16.65 -9.63
CA VAL A 67 10.48 -18.07 -9.99
C VAL A 67 9.58 -18.38 -11.18
N ALA A 68 8.37 -17.81 -11.24
CA ALA A 68 7.48 -17.94 -12.39
C ALA A 68 8.14 -17.39 -13.66
N ALA A 69 8.72 -16.20 -13.60
CA ALA A 69 9.43 -15.58 -14.71
C ALA A 69 10.60 -16.45 -15.19
N GLY A 70 11.36 -17.06 -14.27
CA GLY A 70 12.42 -18.02 -14.63
C GLY A 70 11.88 -19.26 -15.34
N LEU A 71 10.81 -19.86 -14.83
CA LEU A 71 10.17 -21.04 -15.44
C LEU A 71 9.57 -20.74 -16.82
N PHE A 72 8.88 -19.61 -16.97
CA PHE A 72 8.35 -19.18 -18.26
C PHE A 72 9.44 -18.77 -19.24
N GLY A 73 10.52 -18.14 -18.77
CA GLY A 73 11.68 -17.82 -19.59
C GLY A 73 12.35 -19.09 -20.14
N ALA A 74 12.56 -20.09 -19.29
CA ALA A 74 13.07 -21.39 -19.73
C ALA A 74 12.08 -22.10 -20.66
N ALA A 75 10.78 -22.10 -20.37
CA ALA A 75 9.76 -22.66 -21.25
C ALA A 75 9.77 -22.00 -22.64
N ALA A 76 9.84 -20.66 -22.70
CA ALA A 76 9.92 -19.91 -23.94
C ALA A 76 11.20 -20.24 -24.73
N PHE A 77 12.35 -20.35 -24.04
CA PHE A 77 13.60 -20.75 -24.67
C PHE A 77 13.51 -22.15 -25.31
N PHE A 78 12.98 -23.14 -24.59
CA PHE A 78 12.79 -24.47 -25.14
C PHE A 78 11.76 -24.50 -26.28
N ALA A 79 10.68 -23.74 -26.18
CA ALA A 79 9.68 -23.63 -27.24
C ALA A 79 10.26 -22.99 -28.52
N LEU A 80 11.10 -21.95 -28.39
CA LEU A 80 11.79 -21.35 -29.53
C LEU A 80 12.76 -22.33 -30.18
N ASN A 81 13.54 -23.08 -29.40
CA ASN A 81 14.42 -24.12 -29.94
C ASN A 81 13.60 -25.22 -30.65
N ALA A 82 12.49 -25.66 -30.06
CA ALA A 82 11.60 -26.62 -30.68
C ALA A 82 11.08 -26.11 -32.04
N LEU A 83 10.69 -24.84 -32.12
CA LEU A 83 10.23 -24.21 -33.34
C LEU A 83 11.32 -24.20 -34.42
N THR A 84 12.57 -23.88 -34.06
CA THR A 84 13.71 -23.97 -34.99
C THR A 84 13.90 -25.39 -35.53
N LEU A 85 13.81 -26.41 -34.67
CA LEU A 85 13.93 -27.81 -35.10
C LEU A 85 12.77 -28.24 -36.00
N LEU A 86 11.55 -27.82 -35.69
CA LEU A 86 10.38 -28.08 -36.54
C LEU A 86 10.47 -27.35 -37.88
N PHE A 87 11.03 -26.15 -37.91
CA PHE A 87 11.30 -25.42 -39.15
C PHE A 87 12.31 -26.17 -40.04
N VAL A 88 13.39 -26.68 -39.45
CA VAL A 88 14.37 -27.53 -40.15
C VAL A 88 13.74 -28.85 -40.62
N ALA A 89 12.94 -29.50 -39.77
CA ALA A 89 12.19 -30.70 -40.15
C ALA A 89 11.26 -30.43 -41.35
N GLY A 90 10.56 -29.29 -41.34
CA GLY A 90 9.72 -28.81 -42.44
C GLY A 90 10.51 -28.57 -43.72
N ALA A 91 11.70 -27.98 -43.64
CA ALA A 91 12.58 -27.80 -44.79
C ALA A 91 12.99 -29.15 -45.41
N PHE A 92 13.35 -30.14 -44.60
CA PHE A 92 13.63 -31.50 -45.09
C PHE A 92 12.38 -32.21 -45.64
N ALA A 93 11.21 -31.96 -45.06
CA ALA A 93 9.94 -32.47 -45.57
C ALA A 93 9.62 -31.87 -46.94
N ILE A 94 9.88 -30.59 -47.17
CA ILE A 94 9.72 -29.94 -48.49
C ILE A 94 10.75 -30.48 -49.48
N ALA A 95 12.01 -30.69 -49.06
CA ALA A 95 13.05 -31.25 -49.92
C ALA A 95 12.65 -32.63 -50.52
N ARG A 96 11.75 -33.36 -49.86
CA ARG A 96 11.19 -34.61 -50.40
C ARG A 96 10.41 -34.42 -51.70
N LEU A 97 9.76 -33.28 -51.89
CA LEU A 97 9.04 -32.94 -53.14
C LEU A 97 10.02 -32.79 -54.31
N PHE A 98 11.26 -32.41 -54.03
CA PHE A 98 12.34 -32.28 -55.01
C PHE A 98 13.16 -33.58 -55.19
N GLY A 99 12.67 -34.72 -54.70
CA GLY A 99 13.29 -36.03 -54.89
C GLY A 99 14.32 -36.42 -53.81
N ALA A 100 14.55 -35.60 -52.79
CA ALA A 100 15.47 -35.93 -51.72
C ALA A 100 14.93 -37.05 -50.80
N ARG A 101 15.81 -37.95 -50.34
CA ARG A 101 15.45 -39.12 -49.50
C ARG A 101 15.81 -38.94 -48.02
N PHE A 102 15.56 -37.75 -47.46
CA PHE A 102 15.91 -37.41 -46.07
C PHE A 102 14.74 -37.49 -45.07
N LEU A 103 13.69 -38.26 -45.38
CA LEU A 103 12.49 -38.36 -44.53
C LEU A 103 12.78 -38.84 -43.10
N VAL A 104 13.71 -39.78 -42.94
CA VAL A 104 14.11 -40.29 -41.61
C VAL A 104 14.78 -39.19 -40.78
N ILE A 105 15.59 -38.34 -41.42
CA ILE A 105 16.25 -37.20 -40.77
C ILE A 105 15.21 -36.15 -40.36
N ALA A 106 14.25 -35.84 -41.25
CA ALA A 106 13.13 -34.93 -40.94
C ALA A 106 12.32 -35.42 -39.73
N ALA A 107 12.03 -36.73 -39.66
CA ALA A 107 11.33 -37.33 -38.54
C ALA A 107 12.13 -37.21 -37.22
N GLY A 108 13.47 -37.38 -37.27
CA GLY A 108 14.33 -37.18 -36.11
C GLY A 108 14.26 -35.76 -35.54
N PHE A 109 14.35 -34.74 -36.40
CA PHE A 109 14.18 -33.33 -36.00
C PHE A 109 12.78 -33.05 -35.46
N ALA A 110 11.74 -33.61 -36.09
CA ALA A 110 10.36 -33.45 -35.63
C ALA A 110 10.14 -34.06 -34.25
N ILE A 111 10.63 -35.27 -34.00
CA ILE A 111 10.52 -35.95 -32.69
C ILE A 111 11.25 -35.13 -31.62
N MET A 112 12.45 -34.64 -31.90
CA MET A 112 13.18 -33.78 -30.96
C MET A 112 12.47 -32.45 -30.71
N GLY A 113 11.90 -31.84 -31.75
CA GLY A 113 11.06 -30.65 -31.61
C GLY A 113 9.86 -30.90 -30.70
N VAL A 114 9.16 -32.02 -30.86
CA VAL A 114 8.04 -32.41 -30.00
C VAL A 114 8.51 -32.65 -28.55
N LEU A 115 9.64 -33.33 -28.35
CA LEU A 115 10.25 -33.52 -27.03
C LEU A 115 10.52 -32.19 -26.32
N LEU A 116 11.09 -31.22 -27.02
CA LEU A 116 11.34 -29.87 -26.49
C LEU A 116 10.04 -29.13 -26.18
N LEU A 117 8.99 -29.28 -27.00
CA LEU A 117 7.66 -28.74 -26.71
C LEU A 117 7.04 -29.37 -25.47
N VAL A 118 7.23 -30.67 -25.25
CA VAL A 118 6.77 -31.35 -24.02
C VAL A 118 7.48 -30.77 -22.80
N ILE A 119 8.80 -30.59 -22.87
CA ILE A 119 9.58 -29.96 -21.79
C ILE A 119 9.10 -28.52 -21.53
N ALA A 120 8.93 -27.72 -22.59
CA ALA A 120 8.42 -26.36 -22.50
C ALA A 120 7.01 -26.33 -21.86
N GLY A 121 6.14 -27.26 -22.26
CA GLY A 121 4.80 -27.42 -21.71
C GLY A 121 4.82 -27.78 -20.23
N ILE A 122 5.70 -28.68 -19.80
CA ILE A 122 5.88 -29.06 -18.39
C ILE A 122 6.37 -27.85 -17.59
N LEU A 123 7.38 -27.12 -18.07
CA LEU A 123 7.89 -25.93 -17.38
C LEU A 123 6.83 -24.82 -17.29
N GLY A 124 6.11 -24.57 -18.38
CA GLY A 124 5.02 -23.58 -18.42
C GLY A 124 3.88 -23.95 -17.46
N ALA A 125 3.48 -25.24 -17.44
CA ALA A 125 2.49 -25.75 -16.51
C ALA A 125 2.97 -25.66 -15.05
N ALA A 126 4.21 -26.03 -14.77
CA ALA A 126 4.80 -25.91 -13.43
C ALA A 126 4.88 -24.44 -12.98
N GLY A 127 5.23 -23.51 -13.88
CA GLY A 127 5.22 -22.07 -13.61
C GLY A 127 3.81 -21.56 -13.30
N TYR A 128 2.84 -21.91 -14.15
CA TYR A 128 1.45 -21.47 -13.99
C TYR A 128 0.78 -22.05 -12.74
N PHE A 129 0.71 -23.38 -12.63
CA PHE A 129 0.03 -24.06 -11.53
C PHE A 129 0.80 -23.97 -10.22
N GLY A 130 2.14 -23.95 -10.27
CA GLY A 130 2.99 -24.01 -9.10
C GLY A 130 3.38 -22.65 -8.50
N GLN A 131 3.45 -21.59 -9.32
CA GLN A 131 3.94 -20.28 -8.88
C GLN A 131 2.94 -19.16 -9.12
N VAL A 132 2.39 -19.02 -10.33
CA VAL A 132 1.48 -17.89 -10.66
C VAL A 132 0.26 -17.87 -9.74
N LYS A 133 -0.35 -19.03 -9.48
CA LYS A 133 -1.49 -19.14 -8.54
C LYS A 133 -1.15 -18.75 -7.09
N LYS A 134 0.12 -18.72 -6.71
CA LYS A 134 0.58 -18.35 -5.36
C LYS A 134 0.91 -16.86 -5.24
N ILE A 135 0.93 -16.13 -6.35
CA ILE A 135 1.09 -14.68 -6.36
C ILE A 135 -0.24 -14.09 -5.86
N LYS A 136 -0.30 -13.78 -4.57
CA LYS A 136 -1.42 -13.03 -3.98
C LYS A 136 -1.14 -11.54 -4.07
N GLY A 137 -2.17 -10.76 -4.41
CA GLY A 137 -2.09 -9.31 -4.37
C GLY A 137 -1.96 -8.79 -2.93
N PRO A 138 -1.53 -7.52 -2.74
CA PRO A 138 -1.35 -6.94 -1.42
C PRO A 138 -2.70 -6.57 -0.76
N GLU A 139 -3.39 -7.56 -0.20
CA GLU A 139 -4.72 -7.42 0.42
C GLU A 139 -4.70 -6.47 1.63
N LYS A 140 -3.67 -6.56 2.48
CA LYS A 140 -3.57 -5.71 3.68
C LYS A 140 -3.31 -4.26 3.32
N THR A 141 -2.56 -4.02 2.24
CA THR A 141 -2.26 -2.68 1.75
C THR A 141 -3.52 -2.00 1.21
N VAL A 142 -4.34 -2.73 0.43
CA VAL A 142 -5.61 -2.22 -0.08
C VAL A 142 -6.55 -1.89 1.09
N ALA A 143 -6.69 -2.80 2.06
CA ALA A 143 -7.52 -2.56 3.23
C ALA A 143 -7.05 -1.35 4.07
N ALA A 144 -5.73 -1.16 4.20
CA ALA A 144 -5.17 -0.01 4.92
C ALA A 144 -5.42 1.32 4.18
N MET A 145 -5.31 1.34 2.84
CA MET A 145 -5.65 2.53 2.04
C MET A 145 -7.13 2.89 2.16
N THR A 146 -8.04 1.91 2.09
CA THR A 146 -9.48 2.16 2.26
C THR A 146 -9.78 2.80 3.60
N ARG A 147 -9.21 2.28 4.70
CA ARG A 147 -9.35 2.86 6.05
C ARG A 147 -8.80 4.28 6.14
N ALA A 148 -7.66 4.55 5.51
CA ALA A 148 -7.08 5.89 5.48
C ALA A 148 -8.03 6.88 4.78
N THR A 149 -8.59 6.51 3.63
CA THR A 149 -9.57 7.35 2.91
C THR A 149 -10.83 7.60 3.74
N GLU A 150 -11.38 6.57 4.40
CA GLU A 150 -12.54 6.71 5.28
C GLU A 150 -12.26 7.67 6.44
N SER A 151 -11.08 7.56 7.07
CA SER A 151 -10.70 8.42 8.20
C SER A 151 -10.58 9.90 7.79
N VAL A 152 -10.06 10.17 6.59
CA VAL A 152 -9.94 11.53 6.04
C VAL A 152 -11.32 12.10 5.73
N GLN A 153 -12.20 11.31 5.10
CA GLN A 153 -13.57 11.75 4.82
C GLN A 153 -14.33 12.06 6.12
N GLN A 154 -14.19 11.21 7.13
CA GLN A 154 -14.84 11.40 8.43
C GLN A 154 -14.32 12.64 9.16
N ALA A 155 -13.02 12.94 9.06
CA ALA A 155 -12.44 14.16 9.62
C ALA A 155 -12.95 15.43 8.92
N ILE A 156 -13.08 15.40 7.59
CA ILE A 156 -13.64 16.52 6.81
C ILE A 156 -15.11 16.75 7.19
N SER A 157 -15.94 15.70 7.24
CA SER A 157 -17.36 15.83 7.63
C SER A 157 -17.53 16.43 9.02
N ARG A 158 -16.68 16.02 9.99
CA ARG A 158 -16.69 16.59 11.35
C ARG A 158 -16.23 18.05 11.37
N GLY A 159 -15.20 18.40 10.61
CA GLY A 159 -14.70 19.77 10.52
C GLY A 159 -15.72 20.73 9.90
N VAL A 160 -16.38 20.31 8.82
CA VAL A 160 -17.44 21.10 8.15
C VAL A 160 -18.67 21.26 9.06
N ALA A 161 -19.07 20.21 9.78
CA ALA A 161 -20.16 20.29 10.76
C ALA A 161 -19.85 21.30 11.87
N ASN A 162 -18.65 21.24 12.45
CA ASN A 162 -18.24 22.19 13.50
C ASN A 162 -18.13 23.64 12.96
N ALA A 163 -17.62 23.85 11.76
CA ALA A 163 -17.55 25.18 11.16
C ALA A 163 -18.95 25.77 10.96
N ARG A 164 -19.91 24.97 10.48
CA ARG A 164 -21.30 25.39 10.29
C ARG A 164 -22.00 25.73 11.60
N THR A 165 -21.74 24.99 12.66
CA THR A 165 -22.29 25.32 13.99
C THR A 165 -21.74 26.64 14.53
N HIS A 166 -20.47 26.97 14.25
CA HIS A 166 -19.90 28.26 14.64
C HIS A 166 -20.43 29.42 13.80
N GLU A 167 -20.71 29.21 12.51
CA GLU A 167 -21.35 30.22 11.66
C GLU A 167 -22.81 30.49 12.09
N LEU A 168 -23.56 29.45 12.42
CA LEU A 168 -24.93 29.58 12.94
C LEU A 168 -24.97 30.30 14.30
N ALA A 169 -24.02 30.00 15.19
CA ALA A 169 -23.86 30.72 16.44
C ALA A 169 -23.57 32.21 16.18
N ALA A 170 -22.60 32.52 15.31
CA ALA A 170 -22.23 33.89 14.97
C ALA A 170 -23.39 34.71 14.36
N LYS A 171 -24.21 34.11 13.49
CA LYS A 171 -25.40 34.76 12.94
C LYS A 171 -26.49 35.01 13.98
N ASN A 172 -26.72 34.05 14.88
CA ASN A 172 -27.68 34.24 15.98
C ASN A 172 -27.28 35.38 16.92
N PHE A 173 -25.98 35.66 17.09
CA PHE A 173 -25.50 36.82 17.87
C PHE A 173 -25.56 38.14 17.10
N SER A 174 -25.63 38.12 15.76
CA SER A 174 -25.77 39.35 14.95
C SER A 174 -27.22 39.78 14.72
N ASP A 175 -28.17 38.85 14.83
CA ASP A 175 -29.61 39.10 14.65
C ASP A 175 -30.32 39.60 15.94
N ASP A 176 -29.59 39.87 17.03
CA ASP A 176 -30.13 40.37 18.29
C ASP A 176 -29.95 41.90 18.42
N PRO A 177 -30.99 42.72 18.14
CA PRO A 177 -30.85 44.18 18.05
C PRO A 177 -30.65 44.91 19.39
N GLU A 178 -30.65 44.23 20.55
CA GLU A 178 -30.72 44.87 21.87
C GLU A 178 -29.43 44.86 22.72
N THR A 179 -28.26 44.49 22.19
CA THR A 179 -27.03 44.44 23.03
C THR A 179 -26.01 45.56 22.73
N TYR A 180 -26.50 46.80 22.57
CA TYR A 180 -25.69 48.03 22.66
C TYR A 180 -26.38 49.10 23.55
N GLY A 181 -26.84 48.69 24.74
CA GLY A 181 -27.30 49.61 25.78
C GLY A 181 -26.22 49.81 26.85
N TYR A 182 -25.56 50.97 26.83
CA TYR A 182 -24.81 51.49 27.97
C TYR A 182 -25.70 51.52 29.22
N ARG A 183 -25.27 50.87 30.30
CA ARG A 183 -25.61 51.22 31.69
C ARG A 183 -24.43 50.95 32.60
#